data_AF-A0A840DL10-F1
#
_entry.id   AF-A0A840DL10-F1
#
_cell.length_a   1.000
_cell.length_b   1.000
_cell.length_c   1.000
_cell.angle_alpha   90.00
_cell.angle_beta   90.00
_cell.angle_gamma   90.00
#
_symmetry.space_group_name_H-M   'P 1'
#
loop_
_entity.id
_entity.type
_entity.pdbx_description
1 polymer ?
#
loop_
_entity_poly.entity_id
_entity_poly.type
_entity_poly.pdbx_seq_one_letter_code
_entity_poly.pdbx_strand_id
1 'polypeptide(L)' 'MGKLLQNALQKQKQFYIYELTKTGMFEFDSLNRWTVTELRREYEQNRTRQKKKREGWQ' A
#
# COMPACT_ATOMS: atom_id res chain seq x y z
N MET A 1 -18.35 -12.77 10.23
CA MET A 1 -17.66 -11.46 10.28
C MET A 1 -18.65 -10.37 9.88
N GLY A 2 -18.88 -9.36 10.70
CA GLY A 2 -19.89 -8.33 10.44
C GLY A 2 -19.54 -7.43 9.25
N LYS A 3 -20.56 -6.93 8.54
CA LYS A 3 -20.42 -6.01 7.38
C LYS A 3 -19.48 -4.82 7.64
N LEU A 4 -19.44 -4.33 8.89
CA LEU A 4 -18.55 -3.25 9.31
C LEU A 4 -17.06 -3.61 9.18
N LEU A 5 -16.67 -4.82 9.59
CA LEU A 5 -15.29 -5.29 9.50
C LEU A 5 -14.87 -5.47 8.04
N GLN A 6 -15.76 -6.03 7.22
CA GLN A 6 -15.52 -6.18 5.78
C GLN A 6 -15.34 -4.83 5.09
N ASN A 7 -16.20 -3.85 5.41
CA ASN A 7 -16.09 -2.49 4.88
C ASN A 7 -14.79 -1.80 5.32
N ALA A 8 -14.36 -2.00 6.58
CA ALA A 8 -13.11 -1.45 7.08
C ALA A 8 -11.89 -2.05 6.36
N LEU A 9 -11.87 -3.37 6.17
CA LEU A 9 -10.82 -4.06 5.42
C LEU A 9 -10.77 -3.62 3.96
N GLN A 10 -11.92 -3.44 3.32
CA GLN A 10 -12.00 -2.97 1.94
C GLN A 10 -11.49 -1.52 1.81
N LYS A 11 -11.84 -0.63 2.75
CA LYS A 11 -11.29 0.73 2.80
C LYS A 11 -9.77 0.74 2.98
N GLN A 12 -9.25 -0.10 3.89
CA GLN A 12 -7.80 -0.24 4.07
C GLN A 12 -7.11 -0.75 2.80
N LYS A 13 -7.70 -1.75 2.13
CA LYS A 13 -7.18 -2.27 0.86
C LYS A 13 -7.07 -1.16 -0.19
N GLN A 14 -8.16 -0.41 -0.39
CA GLN A 14 -8.20 0.68 -1.36
C GLN A 14 -7.20 1.80 -1.05
N PHE A 15 -7.03 2.14 0.24
CA PHE A 15 -6.03 3.12 0.67
C PHE A 15 -4.61 2.71 0.25
N TYR A 16 -4.18 1.48 0.55
CA TYR A 16 -2.83 1.05 0.21
C TYR A 16 -2.61 0.91 -1.29
N ILE A 17 -3.62 0.43 -2.04
CA ILE A 17 -3.54 0.36 -3.50
C ILE A 17 -3.29 1.77 -4.07
N TYR A 18 -4.09 2.75 -3.65
CA TYR A 18 -3.97 4.14 -4.11
C TYR A 18 -2.61 4.77 -3.79
N GLU A 19 -2.09 4.56 -2.58
CA GLU A 19 -0.78 5.11 -2.21
C GLU A 19 0.38 4.42 -2.96
N LEU A 20 0.26 3.13 -3.27
CA LEU A 20 1.27 2.41 -4.04
C LEU A 20 1.22 2.77 -5.53
N THR A 21 0.05 2.89 -6.15
CA THR A 21 -0.06 3.24 -7.58
C THR A 21 0.44 4.66 -7.87
N LYS A 22 0.23 5.61 -6.96
CA LYS A 22 0.77 6.98 -7.06
C LYS A 22 2.29 7.05 -7.26
N THR A 23 3.00 6.02 -6.83
CA THR A 23 4.46 5.99 -6.92
C THR A 23 4.94 5.67 -8.34
N GLY A 24 4.03 5.22 -9.22
CA GLY A 24 4.34 4.77 -10.58
C GLY A 24 5.08 3.43 -10.65
N MET A 25 5.35 2.78 -9.51
CA MET A 25 6.09 1.52 -9.45
C MET A 25 5.20 0.28 -9.54
N PHE A 26 3.88 0.46 -9.41
CA PHE A 26 2.93 -0.63 -9.29
C PHE A 26 1.67 -0.38 -10.11
N GLU A 27 1.24 -1.41 -10.84
CA GLU A 27 -0.02 -1.43 -11.57
C GLU A 27 -1.20 -1.80 -10.65
N PHE A 28 -2.36 -1.19 -10.88
CA PHE A 28 -3.56 -1.44 -10.07
C PHE A 28 -3.97 -2.92 -10.08
N ASP A 29 -3.97 -3.56 -11.24
CA ASP A 29 -4.40 -4.96 -11.41
C ASP A 29 -3.53 -5.94 -10.61
N SER A 30 -2.24 -5.65 -10.52
CA SER A 30 -1.29 -6.44 -9.71
C SER A 30 -1.58 -6.29 -8.22
N LEU A 31 -1.77 -5.05 -7.75
CA LEU A 31 -2.05 -4.75 -6.35
C LEU A 31 -3.43 -5.24 -5.89
N ASN A 32 -4.42 -5.28 -6.78
CA ASN A 32 -5.76 -5.74 -6.44
C ASN A 32 -5.80 -7.24 -6.07
N ARG A 33 -4.82 -8.03 -6.52
CA ARG A 33 -4.69 -9.46 -6.16
C ARG A 33 -4.10 -9.66 -4.76
N TRP A 34 -3.48 -8.63 -4.18
CA TRP A 34 -2.81 -8.73 -2.89
C TRP A 34 -3.78 -8.62 -1.72
N THR A 35 -3.39 -9.24 -0.61
CA THR A 35 -4.03 -9.11 0.69
C THR A 35 -3.71 -7.74 1.32
N VAL A 36 -4.54 -7.31 2.29
CA VAL A 36 -4.29 -6.07 3.04
C VAL A 36 -2.92 -6.08 3.73
N THR A 37 -2.48 -7.24 4.22
CA THR A 37 -1.18 -7.40 4.89
C THR A 37 -0.01 -7.19 3.93
N GLU A 38 -0.08 -7.76 2.72
CA GLU A 38 0.95 -7.58 1.68
C GLU A 38 1.02 -6.12 1.24
N LEU A 39 -0.13 -5.51 0.98
CA LEU A 39 -0.23 -4.10 0.62
C LEU A 39 0.33 -3.17 1.70
N ARG A 40 0.02 -3.45 2.98
CA ARG A 40 0.57 -2.70 4.11
C ARG A 40 2.10 -2.83 4.18
N ARG A 41 2.62 -4.05 4.05
CA ARG A 41 4.06 -4.32 4.10
C ARG A 41 4.81 -3.55 3.01
N GLU A 42 4.29 -3.57 1.79
CA GLU A 42 4.92 -2.86 0.67
C GLU A 42 4.82 -1.35 0.84
N TYR A 43 3.69 -0.84 1.33
CA TYR A 43 3.52 0.58 1.65
C TYR A 43 4.56 1.05 2.69
N GLU A 44 4.76 0.31 3.78
CA GLU A 44 5.73 0.64 4.82
C GLU A 44 7.18 0.60 4.28
N GLN A 45 7.52 -0.39 3.46
CA GLN A 45 8.82 -0.48 2.80
C GLN A 45 9.04 0.68 1.83
N ASN A 46 8.06 0.98 0.98
CA ASN A 46 8.16 2.05 0.01
C ASN A 46 8.28 3.42 0.69
N ARG A 47 7.54 3.65 1.78
CA ARG A 47 7.67 4.86 2.61
C ARG A 47 9.09 4.99 3.18
N THR A 48 9.68 3.89 3.64
CA THR A 48 11.06 3.86 4.14
C THR A 48 12.07 4.13 3.02
N ARG A 49 11.89 3.53 1.83
CA ARG A 49 12.73 3.78 0.65
C ARG A 49 12.68 5.25 0.22
N GLN A 50 11.49 5.85 0.21
CA GLN A 50 11.33 7.26 -0.11
C GLN A 50 11.94 8.18 0.94
N LYS A 51 11.81 7.83 2.23
CA LYS A 51 12.47 8.57 3.32
C LYS A 51 13.99 8.55 3.15
N LYS A 52 14.58 7.37 2.93
CA LYS A 52 16.02 7.22 2.66
C LYS A 52 16.50 7.99 1.43
N LYS A 53 15.71 8.01 0.35
CA LYS A 53 16.02 8.80 -0.86
C LYS A 53 16.03 10.31 -0.59
N ARG A 54 15.10 10.80 0.25
CA ARG A 54 15.02 12.23 0.62
C ARG A 54 16.10 12.64 1.62
N GLU A 55 16.48 11.72 2.50
CA GLU A 55 17.52 11.95 3.51
C GLU A 55 18.94 11.84 2.97
N GLY A 56 19.13 11.61 1.66
CA GLY A 56 20.43 11.70 1.02
C GLY A 56 21.53 10.97 1.79
N TRP A 57 21.38 9.65 1.96
CA TRP A 57 22.52 8.87 2.42
C TRP A 57 23.59 8.88 1.32
N GLN A 58 24.54 9.81 1.49
CA GLN A 58 25.92 9.73 1.02
C GLN A 58 26.62 8.51 1.63
#